data_AF-A0A7V4G6V5-F1
#
_entry.id   AF-A0A7V4G6V5-F1
#
_cell.length_a   1.000
_cell.length_b   1.000
_cell.length_c   1.000
_cell.angle_alpha   90.00
_cell.angle_beta   90.00
_cell.angle_gamma   90.00
#
_symmetry.space_group_name_H-M   'P 1'
#
loop_
_entity.id
_entity.type
_entity.pdbx_description
1 polymer ?
#
loop_
_entity_poly.entity_id
_entity_poly.type
_entity_poly.pdbx_seq_one_letter_code
_entity_poly.pdbx_strand_id
1 'polypeptide(L)' 'RNQEIPAFFQVKHSLHHLGLPEVLAAARLLGVLPPEVCLLGIQPHTIAPGLQLSPLLAALLPSVLERMAALLRDWGIFL' A
#
# COMPACT_ATOMS: atom_id res chain seq x y z
N ARG A 1 8.48 3.81 4.38
CA ARG A 1 8.85 2.95 3.21
C ARG A 1 9.69 1.77 3.69
N ASN A 2 9.97 0.74 2.88
CA ASN A 2 10.92 -0.34 3.20
C ASN A 2 10.72 -0.93 4.62
N GLN A 3 11.69 -0.74 5.53
CA GLN A 3 11.68 -1.29 6.90
C GLN A 3 10.55 -0.75 7.78
N GLU A 4 9.95 0.39 7.43
CA GLU A 4 8.81 0.96 8.17
C GLU A 4 7.49 0.24 7.87
N ILE A 5 7.42 -0.54 6.77
CA ILE A 5 6.17 -1.17 6.30
C ILE A 5 5.67 -2.24 7.30
N PRO A 6 6.50 -3.18 7.78
CA PRO A 6 6.06 -4.17 8.78
C PRO A 6 5.50 -3.52 10.06
N ALA A 7 6.07 -2.40 10.51
CA ALA A 7 5.61 -1.69 11.70
C ALA A 7 4.20 -1.10 11.51
N PHE A 8 3.84 -0.67 10.31
CA PHE A 8 2.52 -0.13 9.99
C PHE A 8 1.40 -1.18 10.13
N PHE A 9 1.68 -2.44 9.81
CA PHE A 9 0.70 -3.53 9.89
C PHE A 9 0.42 -4.01 11.32
N GLN A 10 1.27 -3.66 12.30
CA GLN A 10 0.99 -3.93 13.71
C GLN A 10 -0.17 -3.10 14.26
N VAL A 11 -0.57 -2.03 13.56
CA VAL A 11 -1.51 -1.00 14.05
C VAL A 11 -2.91 -1.08 13.40
N LYS A 12 -3.07 -1.78 12.25
CA LYS A 12 -4.36 -1.81 11.50
C LYS A 12 -4.72 -3.21 10.98
N HIS A 13 -5.80 -3.77 11.52
CA HIS A 13 -6.29 -5.13 11.23
C HIS A 13 -7.35 -5.16 10.12
N SER A 14 -6.96 -4.92 8.86
CA SER A 14 -7.78 -5.42 7.75
C SER A 14 -7.50 -6.91 7.60
N LEU A 15 -8.54 -7.75 7.51
CA LEU A 15 -8.38 -9.19 7.29
C LEU A 15 -7.60 -9.49 5.99
N HIS A 16 -7.67 -8.63 4.98
CA HIS A 16 -6.90 -8.76 3.75
C HIS A 16 -5.41 -8.40 3.90
N HIS A 17 -5.01 -7.76 5.00
CA HIS A 17 -3.60 -7.49 5.30
C HIS A 17 -2.92 -8.64 6.05
N LEU A 18 -3.69 -9.63 6.51
CA LEU A 18 -3.17 -10.84 7.11
C LEU A 18 -2.33 -11.59 6.07
N GLY A 19 -1.03 -11.77 6.32
CA GLY A 19 -0.11 -12.47 5.42
C GLY A 19 0.91 -11.58 4.70
N LEU A 20 0.65 -10.28 4.53
CA LEU A 20 1.62 -9.41 3.84
C LEU A 20 2.92 -9.20 4.65
N PRO A 21 2.87 -8.90 5.96
CA PRO A 21 4.09 -8.86 6.78
C PRO A 21 4.87 -10.17 6.75
N GLU A 22 4.18 -11.31 6.78
CA GLU A 22 4.77 -12.65 6.74
C GLU A 22 5.47 -12.91 5.40
N VAL A 23 4.85 -12.53 4.28
CA VAL A 23 5.46 -12.62 2.94
C VAL A 23 6.70 -11.74 2.85
N LEU A 24 6.65 -10.50 3.34
CA LEU A 24 7.81 -9.60 3.35
C LEU A 24 8.95 -10.12 4.22
N ALA A 25 8.62 -10.72 5.38
CA ALA A 25 9.60 -11.36 6.25
C ALA A 25 10.24 -12.60 5.58
N ALA A 26 9.44 -13.46 4.96
CA ALA A 26 9.92 -14.63 4.23
C ALA A 26 10.83 -14.23 3.05
N ALA A 27 10.42 -13.24 2.25
CA ALA A 27 11.24 -12.74 1.13
C ALA A 27 12.59 -12.18 1.62
N ARG A 28 12.63 -11.53 2.78
CA ARG A 28 13.88 -11.06 3.40
C ARG A 28 14.78 -12.23 3.81
N LEU A 29 14.21 -13.25 4.48
CA LEU A 29 14.96 -14.44 4.92
C LEU A 29 15.54 -15.21 3.73
N LEU A 30 14.80 -15.29 2.62
CA LEU A 30 15.22 -15.95 1.39
C LEU A 30 16.17 -15.09 0.53
N GLY A 31 16.43 -13.84 0.90
CA GLY A 31 17.28 -12.92 0.12
C GLY A 31 16.67 -12.47 -1.22
N VAL A 32 15.34 -12.60 -1.38
CA VAL A 32 14.60 -12.25 -2.60
C VAL A 32 13.71 -11.02 -2.44
N LEU A 33 13.83 -10.31 -1.31
CA LEU A 33 13.09 -9.06 -1.10
C LEU A 33 13.57 -7.99 -2.12
N PRO A 34 12.65 -7.28 -2.80
CA PRO A 34 13.02 -6.17 -3.66
C PRO A 34 13.80 -5.09 -2.90
N PRO A 35 14.73 -4.38 -3.58
CA PRO A 35 15.50 -3.31 -2.96
C PRO A 35 14.62 -2.14 -2.51
N GLU A 36 13.54 -1.86 -3.23
CA GLU A 36 12.58 -0.81 -2.94
C GLU A 36 11.17 -1.39 -2.80
N VAL A 37 10.54 -1.11 -1.66
CA VAL A 37 9.16 -1.46 -1.35
C VAL A 37 8.47 -0.24 -0.76
N CYS A 38 7.33 0.13 -1.31
CA CYS A 38 6.48 1.20 -0.80
C CYS A 38 5.05 0.71 -0.62
N LEU A 39 4.41 1.13 0.47
CA LEU A 39 2.99 0.90 0.73
C LEU A 39 2.26 2.24 0.61
N LEU A 40 1.33 2.34 -0.35
CA LEU A 40 0.44 3.49 -0.50
C LEU A 40 -0.96 3.07 -0.08
N GLY A 41 -1.43 3.56 1.07
CA GLY A 41 -2.75 3.26 1.61
C GLY A 41 -3.63 4.51 1.68
N ILE A 42 -4.94 4.31 1.55
CA ILE A 42 -5.95 5.33 1.81
C ILE A 42 -6.88 4.78 2.90
N GLN A 43 -7.20 5.59 3.91
CA GLN A 43 -8.16 5.20 4.94
C GLN A 43 -9.57 5.15 4.33
N PRO A 44 -10.32 4.03 4.48
CA PRO A 44 -11.69 3.97 4.00
C PRO A 44 -12.58 4.97 4.74
N HIS A 45 -13.56 5.55 4.01
CA HIS A 45 -14.63 6.36 4.62
C HIS A 45 -15.71 5.48 5.27
N THR A 46 -16.02 4.34 4.64
CA THR A 46 -16.97 3.34 5.11
C THR A 46 -16.52 1.94 4.68
N ILE A 47 -16.89 0.92 5.43
CA ILE A 47 -16.67 -0.50 5.13
C ILE A 47 -17.99 -1.25 4.91
N ALA A 48 -19.09 -0.52 4.72
CA ALA A 48 -20.38 -1.10 4.40
C ALA A 48 -20.32 -1.87 3.06
N PRO A 49 -21.12 -2.95 2.89
CA PRO A 49 -21.16 -3.70 1.65
C PRO A 49 -21.52 -2.81 0.45
N GLY A 50 -20.78 -2.97 -0.65
CA GLY A 50 -20.99 -2.21 -1.87
C GLY A 50 -19.95 -2.55 -2.94
N LEU A 51 -20.22 -2.16 -4.18
CA LEU A 51 -19.34 -2.39 -5.32
C LEU A 51 -18.56 -1.14 -5.74
N GLN A 52 -18.81 0.00 -5.10
CA GLN A 52 -18.27 1.29 -5.48
C GLN A 52 -17.53 1.93 -4.32
N LEU A 53 -16.58 2.80 -4.65
CA LEU A 53 -15.99 3.72 -3.68
C LEU A 53 -17.05 4.70 -3.19
N SER A 54 -16.95 5.12 -1.92
CA SER A 54 -17.69 6.28 -1.45
C SER A 54 -17.38 7.51 -2.34
N PRO A 55 -18.31 8.45 -2.53
CA PRO A 55 -18.07 9.67 -3.32
C PRO A 55 -16.80 10.43 -2.87
N LEU A 56 -16.53 10.44 -1.57
CA LEU A 56 -15.31 11.02 -0.99
C LEU A 56 -14.03 10.38 -1.54
N LEU A 57 -13.94 9.05 -1.48
CA LEU A 57 -12.77 8.31 -1.98
C LEU A 57 -12.63 8.38 -3.51
N ALA A 58 -13.76 8.36 -4.24
CA ALA A 58 -13.73 8.51 -5.69
C ALA A 58 -13.12 9.85 -6.10
N ALA A 59 -13.47 10.94 -5.40
CA ALA A 59 -12.89 12.27 -5.64
C ALA A 59 -11.40 12.37 -5.28
N LEU A 60 -10.92 11.54 -4.33
CA LEU A 60 -9.51 11.50 -3.93
C LEU A 60 -8.62 10.66 -4.85
N LEU A 61 -9.22 9.78 -5.66
CA LEU A 61 -8.49 8.84 -6.50
C LEU A 61 -7.45 9.50 -7.43
N PRO A 62 -7.74 10.62 -8.12
CA PRO A 62 -6.75 11.30 -8.96
C PRO A 62 -5.50 11.74 -8.17
N SER A 63 -5.66 12.24 -6.94
CA SER A 63 -4.52 12.66 -6.11
C SER A 63 -3.66 11.48 -5.66
N VAL A 64 -4.28 10.32 -5.44
CA VAL A 64 -3.56 9.08 -5.09
C VAL A 64 -2.75 8.59 -6.28
N LEU A 65 -3.32 8.64 -7.48
CA LEU A 65 -2.61 8.28 -8.72
C LEU A 65 -1.42 9.21 -8.96
N GLU A 66 -1.56 10.51 -8.74
CA GLU A 66 -0.45 11.47 -8.82
C GLU A 66 0.67 11.13 -7.83
N ARG A 67 0.33 10.77 -6.59
CA ARG A 67 1.33 10.32 -5.60
C ARG A 67 2.01 9.04 -6.04
N MET A 68 1.26 8.07 -6.59
CA MET A 68 1.84 6.84 -7.12
C MET A 68 2.78 7.11 -8.30
N ALA A 69 2.40 7.96 -9.24
CA ALA A 69 3.24 8.36 -10.36
C ALA A 69 4.51 9.11 -9.90
N ALA A 70 4.42 9.93 -8.85
CA ALA A 70 5.58 10.56 -8.23
C ALA A 70 6.53 9.51 -7.61
N LEU A 71 6.00 8.51 -6.89
CA LEU A 71 6.80 7.40 -6.34
C LEU A 71 7.54 6.62 -7.43
N LEU A 72 6.88 6.37 -8.56
CA LEU A 72 7.50 5.68 -9.69
C LEU A 72 8.59 6.53 -10.34
N ARG A 73 8.36 7.84 -10.48
CA ARG A 73 9.37 8.78 -10.99
C ARG A 73 10.58 8.88 -10.08
N ASP A 74 10.40 8.87 -8.75
CA ASP A 74 11.50 8.79 -7.78
C ASP A 74 12.37 7.54 -8.01
N TRP A 75 11.77 6.45 -8.51
CA TRP A 75 12.46 5.21 -8.87
C TRP A 75 12.98 5.18 -10.31
N GLY A 76 12.86 6.28 -11.06
CA GLY A 76 13.30 6.38 -12.45
C GLY A 76 12.35 5.74 -13.47
N ILE A 77 11.11 5.43 -13.07
CA ILE A 77 10.07 4.85 -13.95
C ILE A 77 9.12 5.96 -14.41
N PHE A 78 8.91 6.06 -15.72
CA PHE A 78 8.02 7.04 -16.35
C PHE A 78 6.84 6.30 -17.01
N LEU A 79 5.61 6.71 -16.66
CA LEU A 79 4.35 6.19 -17.18
C LEU A 79 3.70 7.16 -18.15
#